data_AF-A0A1B9AYW6-F1
#
_entry.id   AF-A0A1B9AYW6-F1
#
_cell.length_a   1.000
_cell.length_b   1.000
_cell.length_c   1.000
_cell.angle_alpha   90.00
_cell.angle_beta   90.00
_cell.angle_gamma   90.00
#
_symmetry.space_group_name_H-M   'P 1'
#
loop_
_entity.id
_entity.type
_entity.pdbx_description
1 polymer ?
#
loop_
_entity_poly.entity_id
_entity_poly.type
_entity_poly.pdbx_seq_one_letter_code
_entity_poly.pdbx_strand_id
1 'polypeptide(L)'
;MNVLKTFLATILLVGAFATEAAAQTFKDVPYDHWAHDEIRFLTDKAVIRGYSDQSFKPQALLSRKDAAVMMVRALKLPPVSNPSIKPADLSPSLGGYKEMLTAANKGMFTIAGNKFNPNGPLTREEMARVLAVAYGYKGSGKSSFKDVSKSNAYYKYIDAIAENGITSGYPDGGFKPSVTVNRAQFSAFLKRVYEQPLDYAIKQNGQVVQTEKTMDKAIQTALRYPGSTVHPVSNSLMTYESRPAKLADTGIKNGVLMYNGAEYQSSFSSSFFKPYLQKDGQKMFDTFVILGRTYSGGDLMETSNNKANYGDWKWYADRTFSSSGILQALNKAAVENGQKVQVYIAIPYPKRNEAIINLDGKRTANTLQAREQMVNWYMQTVQQRWNAAKFQNLVFKGYYWLNETVIHADDERLVTNTAARIHQGNKKFIYAPHARTTNFENWKYYGFDGAYLQPNTFRLDVPSPEARLHKAFIEAQVKGSGITLEIDTYSPHQINKGTPNFLLYLEYARRYGLKGQSLLFYQGTEMVYRMDQYNYEQVYEALGEFLN
;
A
#
# COMPACT_ATOMS: atom_id res chain seq x y z
N MET A 1 66.09 4.33 34.65
CA MET A 1 64.95 4.14 35.56
C MET A 1 63.72 4.75 34.89
N ASN A 2 62.77 3.89 34.51
CA ASN A 2 61.40 4.14 34.01
C ASN A 2 61.17 5.05 32.78
N VAL A 3 60.98 4.38 31.65
CA VAL A 3 60.30 4.85 30.44
C VAL A 3 58.78 4.90 30.72
N LEU A 4 58.17 6.08 30.63
CA LEU A 4 56.73 6.28 30.79
C LEU A 4 56.03 5.93 29.47
N LYS A 5 55.26 4.83 29.46
CA LYS A 5 54.36 4.44 28.36
C LYS A 5 53.05 5.19 28.50
N THR A 6 52.73 6.06 27.56
CA THR A 6 51.40 6.68 27.44
C THR A 6 50.49 5.71 26.67
N PHE A 7 49.50 5.13 27.35
CA PHE A 7 48.47 4.30 26.73
C PHE A 7 47.33 5.23 26.27
N LEU A 8 47.09 5.29 24.96
CA LEU A 8 45.91 5.92 24.37
C LEU A 8 44.75 4.91 24.45
N ALA A 9 43.76 5.18 25.30
CA ALA A 9 42.54 4.39 25.36
C ALA A 9 41.55 4.89 24.30
N THR A 10 41.47 4.17 23.18
CA THR A 10 40.44 4.39 22.15
C THR A 10 39.10 3.88 22.67
N ILE A 11 38.19 4.78 23.04
CA ILE A 11 36.79 4.44 23.36
C ILE A 11 36.10 4.08 22.05
N LEU A 12 35.92 2.78 21.81
CA LEU A 12 35.03 2.24 20.78
C LEU A 12 33.58 2.44 21.23
N LEU A 13 32.95 3.48 20.70
CA LEU A 13 31.50 3.68 20.81
C LEU A 13 30.82 2.59 19.96
N VAL A 14 30.42 1.48 20.59
CA VAL A 14 29.55 0.50 19.95
C VAL A 14 28.16 1.11 19.88
N GLY A 15 27.85 1.73 18.74
CA GLY A 15 26.49 2.13 18.40
C GLY A 15 25.61 0.88 18.40
N ALA A 16 24.59 0.86 19.26
CA ALA A 16 23.51 -0.09 19.16
C ALA A 16 22.76 0.19 17.85
N PHE A 17 23.12 -0.53 16.80
CA PHE A 17 22.28 -0.62 15.61
C PHE A 17 20.95 -1.23 16.06
N ALA A 18 19.88 -0.44 16.02
CA ALA A 18 18.54 -0.98 16.08
C ALA A 18 18.43 -1.95 14.89
N THR A 19 18.45 -3.24 15.16
CA THR A 19 18.07 -4.25 14.18
C THR A 19 16.65 -3.92 13.78
N GLU A 20 16.45 -3.53 12.52
CA GLU A 20 15.12 -3.53 11.90
C GLU A 20 14.50 -4.89 12.21
N ALA A 21 13.46 -4.88 13.04
CA ALA A 21 12.79 -6.11 13.43
C ALA A 21 12.14 -6.68 12.17
N ALA A 22 12.73 -7.75 11.62
CA ALA A 22 12.07 -8.55 10.61
C ALA A 22 10.69 -8.95 11.15
N ALA A 23 9.64 -8.71 10.37
CA ALA A 23 8.28 -9.07 10.75
C ALA A 23 8.25 -10.54 11.21
N GLN A 24 7.80 -10.79 12.42
CA GLN A 24 7.77 -12.14 12.98
C GLN A 24 6.76 -12.98 12.18
N THR A 25 7.25 -13.93 11.39
CA THR A 25 6.41 -14.93 10.71
C THR A 25 6.18 -16.13 11.63
N PHE A 26 5.04 -16.80 11.47
CA PHE A 26 4.69 -17.98 12.27
C PHE A 26 4.71 -19.25 11.41
N LYS A 27 5.33 -20.31 11.92
CA LYS A 27 5.50 -21.58 11.16
C LYS A 27 4.17 -22.26 10.79
N ASP A 28 3.11 -21.97 11.54
CA ASP A 28 1.75 -22.52 11.39
C ASP A 28 0.75 -21.52 10.80
N VAL A 29 1.25 -20.40 10.25
CA VAL A 29 0.48 -19.42 9.48
C VAL A 29 1.22 -19.17 8.17
N PRO A 30 1.18 -20.13 7.22
CA PRO A 30 1.76 -19.92 5.89
C PRO A 30 1.07 -18.77 5.14
N TYR A 31 1.70 -18.30 4.05
CA TYR A 31 1.21 -17.20 3.21
C TYR A 31 -0.20 -17.43 2.64
N ASP A 32 -0.59 -18.68 2.40
CA ASP A 32 -1.91 -19.06 1.90
C ASP A 32 -2.93 -19.32 3.03
N HIS A 33 -2.54 -19.17 4.30
CA HIS A 33 -3.47 -19.24 5.41
C HIS A 33 -4.45 -18.06 5.34
N TRP A 34 -5.76 -18.35 5.41
CA TRP A 34 -6.82 -17.34 5.23
C TRP A 34 -6.76 -16.13 6.18
N ALA A 35 -6.08 -16.26 7.32
CA ALA A 35 -5.89 -15.20 8.32
C ALA A 35 -4.45 -14.64 8.35
N HIS A 36 -3.64 -14.94 7.34
CA HIS A 36 -2.23 -14.54 7.28
C HIS A 36 -2.07 -13.03 7.48
N ASP A 37 -2.80 -12.22 6.72
CA ASP A 37 -2.71 -10.77 6.74
C ASP A 37 -3.23 -10.17 8.05
N GLU A 38 -4.29 -10.75 8.62
CA GLU A 38 -4.86 -10.39 9.92
C GLU A 38 -3.86 -10.60 11.05
N ILE A 39 -3.21 -11.76 11.04
CA ILE A 39 -2.23 -12.14 12.04
C ILE A 39 -0.96 -11.30 11.88
N ARG A 40 -0.47 -11.09 10.65
CA ARG A 40 0.66 -10.20 10.38
C ARG A 40 0.37 -8.78 10.89
N PHE A 41 -0.74 -8.19 10.47
CA PHE A 41 -1.12 -6.83 10.85
C PHE A 41 -1.13 -6.63 12.37
N LEU A 42 -1.77 -7.53 13.12
CA LEU A 42 -1.83 -7.42 14.57
C LEU A 42 -0.49 -7.72 15.25
N THR A 43 0.39 -8.49 14.62
CA THR A 43 1.75 -8.75 15.10
C THR A 43 2.63 -7.52 14.93
N ASP A 44 2.58 -6.87 13.76
CA ASP A 44 3.31 -5.63 13.46
C ASP A 44 2.88 -4.48 14.38
N LYS A 45 1.61 -4.48 14.79
CA LYS A 45 1.06 -3.52 15.77
C LYS A 45 1.28 -3.93 17.22
N ALA A 46 2.02 -5.01 17.47
CA ALA A 46 2.32 -5.57 18.80
C ALA A 46 1.07 -5.91 19.65
N VAL A 47 -0.07 -6.15 19.00
CA VAL A 47 -1.33 -6.55 19.64
C VAL A 47 -1.26 -8.02 20.03
N ILE A 48 -0.83 -8.85 19.09
CA ILE A 48 -0.62 -10.28 19.29
C ILE A 48 0.86 -10.63 19.31
N ARG A 49 1.15 -11.78 19.90
CA ARG A 49 2.46 -12.43 19.88
C ARG A 49 2.23 -13.93 19.67
N GLY A 50 3.21 -14.57 19.04
CA GLY A 50 3.27 -16.03 18.99
C GLY A 50 3.78 -16.63 20.31
N TYR A 51 3.94 -17.94 20.27
CA TYR A 51 4.55 -18.71 21.33
C TYR A 51 6.08 -18.78 21.14
N SER A 52 6.79 -19.22 22.18
CA SER A 52 8.26 -19.36 22.15
C SER A 52 8.76 -20.33 21.09
N ASP A 53 7.92 -21.24 20.60
CA ASP A 53 8.22 -22.21 19.54
C ASP A 53 7.93 -21.68 18.12
N GLN A 54 7.73 -20.37 17.97
CA GLN A 54 7.40 -19.68 16.72
C GLN A 54 6.04 -20.07 16.11
N SER A 55 5.14 -20.67 16.89
CA SER A 55 3.73 -20.88 16.49
C SER A 55 2.84 -19.70 16.84
N PHE A 56 1.74 -19.51 16.12
CA PHE A 56 0.61 -18.65 16.51
C PHE A 56 -0.58 -19.44 17.08
N LYS A 57 -0.71 -20.71 16.70
CA LYS A 57 -1.83 -21.62 17.00
C LYS A 57 -3.19 -21.08 16.52
N PRO A 58 -3.38 -20.84 15.21
CA PRO A 58 -4.57 -20.15 14.68
C PRO A 58 -5.89 -20.84 15.03
N GLN A 59 -5.88 -22.17 15.15
CA GLN A 59 -7.07 -22.98 15.45
C GLN A 59 -7.35 -23.16 16.96
N ALA A 60 -6.43 -22.76 17.83
CA ALA A 60 -6.67 -22.84 19.27
C ALA A 60 -7.82 -21.90 19.67
N LEU A 61 -8.71 -22.39 20.52
CA LEU A 61 -9.80 -21.60 21.08
C LEU A 61 -9.23 -20.41 21.83
N LEU A 62 -9.83 -19.24 21.64
CA LEU A 62 -9.40 -18.02 22.30
C LEU A 62 -9.99 -17.97 23.72
N SER A 63 -9.13 -17.84 24.73
CA SER A 63 -9.58 -17.62 26.10
C SER A 63 -10.05 -16.18 26.32
N ARG A 64 -10.96 -15.97 27.29
CA ARG A 64 -11.41 -14.63 27.70
C ARG A 64 -10.25 -13.75 28.17
N LYS A 65 -9.25 -14.33 28.84
CA LYS A 65 -7.99 -13.65 29.20
C LYS A 65 -7.26 -13.13 27.97
N ASP A 66 -7.01 -13.99 26.98
CA ASP A 66 -6.23 -13.60 25.80
C ASP A 66 -6.98 -12.55 24.98
N ALA A 67 -8.31 -12.65 24.88
CA ALA A 67 -9.14 -11.61 24.29
C ALA A 67 -9.00 -10.27 25.01
N ALA A 68 -9.03 -10.25 26.35
CA ALA A 68 -8.83 -9.02 27.12
C ALA A 68 -7.45 -8.40 26.91
N VAL A 69 -6.39 -9.23 26.90
CA VAL A 69 -5.02 -8.80 26.61
C VAL A 69 -4.92 -8.18 25.23
N MET A 70 -5.46 -8.84 24.20
CA MET A 70 -5.46 -8.33 22.83
C MET A 70 -6.20 -6.99 22.73
N MET A 71 -7.37 -6.86 23.35
CA MET A 71 -8.16 -5.63 23.31
C MET A 71 -7.48 -4.47 24.03
N VAL A 72 -6.93 -4.69 25.22
CA VAL A 72 -6.25 -3.64 25.98
C VAL A 72 -5.01 -3.14 25.25
N ARG A 73 -4.25 -4.04 24.61
CA ARG A 73 -3.11 -3.67 23.77
C ARG A 73 -3.55 -2.90 22.52
N ALA A 74 -4.56 -3.42 21.81
CA ALA A 74 -5.07 -2.80 20.60
C ALA A 74 -5.55 -1.37 20.85
N LEU A 75 -6.29 -1.18 21.94
CA LEU A 75 -6.82 0.13 22.35
C LEU A 75 -5.77 1.01 23.06
N LYS A 76 -4.58 0.48 23.33
CA LYS A 76 -3.53 1.14 24.13
C LYS A 76 -4.07 1.68 25.47
N LEU A 77 -4.92 0.91 26.14
CA LEU A 77 -5.55 1.36 27.38
C LEU A 77 -4.55 1.34 28.55
N PRO A 78 -4.49 2.41 29.36
CA PRO A 78 -3.75 2.37 30.60
C PRO A 78 -4.42 1.41 31.59
N PRO A 79 -3.65 0.80 32.51
CA PRO A 79 -4.22 0.04 33.62
C PRO A 79 -5.23 0.87 34.42
N VAL A 80 -6.35 0.25 34.83
CA VAL A 80 -7.32 0.91 35.69
C VAL A 80 -6.73 1.20 37.09
N SER A 81 -6.72 2.46 37.50
CA SER A 81 -6.15 2.87 38.79
C SER A 81 -7.08 2.59 39.98
N ASN A 82 -8.39 2.80 39.82
CA ASN A 82 -9.40 2.63 40.88
C ASN A 82 -10.53 1.70 40.40
N PRO A 83 -10.33 0.38 40.41
CA PRO A 83 -11.30 -0.58 39.89
C PRO A 83 -12.53 -0.67 40.80
N SER A 84 -13.72 -0.42 40.24
CA SER A 84 -15.02 -0.67 40.89
C SER A 84 -15.44 -2.14 40.77
N ILE A 85 -14.95 -2.84 39.75
CA ILE A 85 -15.19 -4.26 39.51
C ILE A 85 -13.89 -5.03 39.84
N LYS A 86 -13.97 -5.98 40.78
CA LYS A 86 -12.83 -6.82 41.23
C LYS A 86 -13.26 -8.29 41.29
N PRO A 87 -13.26 -9.02 40.15
CA PRO A 87 -13.66 -10.42 40.12
C PRO A 87 -12.77 -11.27 41.03
N ALA A 88 -13.37 -12.18 41.79
CA ALA A 88 -12.69 -12.95 42.84
C ALA A 88 -11.65 -13.96 42.30
N ASP A 89 -11.73 -14.32 41.02
CA ASP A 89 -10.82 -15.23 40.34
C ASP A 89 -9.68 -14.52 39.59
N LEU A 90 -9.51 -13.20 39.79
CA LEU A 90 -8.39 -12.44 39.27
C LEU A 90 -7.44 -12.05 40.41
N SER A 91 -6.20 -12.54 40.35
CA SER A 91 -5.12 -12.18 41.28
C SER A 91 -3.96 -11.49 40.56
N PRO A 92 -3.19 -10.61 41.22
CA PRO A 92 -2.02 -9.95 40.63
C PRO A 92 -0.93 -10.89 40.09
N SER A 93 -0.88 -12.13 40.57
CA SER A 93 0.06 -13.15 40.09
C SER A 93 -0.35 -13.78 38.75
N LEU A 94 -1.60 -13.60 38.32
CA LEU A 94 -2.11 -14.14 37.07
C LEU A 94 -1.57 -13.31 35.89
N GLY A 95 -0.95 -13.97 34.91
CA GLY A 95 -0.55 -13.32 33.66
C GLY A 95 -1.74 -12.63 32.99
N GLY A 96 -1.58 -11.37 32.58
CA GLY A 96 -2.66 -10.57 31.99
C GLY A 96 -3.64 -9.96 33.01
N TYR A 97 -3.34 -10.01 34.32
CA TYR A 97 -4.21 -9.48 35.38
C TYR A 97 -4.65 -8.03 35.14
N LYS A 98 -3.69 -7.14 34.82
CA LYS A 98 -3.98 -5.71 34.61
C LYS A 98 -4.91 -5.51 33.43
N GLU A 99 -4.69 -6.24 32.34
CA GLU A 99 -5.49 -6.18 31.13
C GLU A 99 -6.91 -6.69 31.37
N MET A 100 -7.07 -7.86 32.02
CA MET A 100 -8.37 -8.40 32.37
C MET A 100 -9.16 -7.48 33.30
N LEU A 101 -8.51 -6.95 34.33
CA LEU A 101 -9.13 -6.02 35.27
C LEU A 101 -9.57 -4.72 34.56
N THR A 102 -8.73 -4.20 33.67
CA THR A 102 -9.04 -3.01 32.87
C THR A 102 -10.23 -3.26 31.93
N ALA A 103 -10.21 -4.37 31.18
CA ALA A 103 -11.29 -4.71 30.26
C ALA A 103 -12.63 -4.96 30.99
N ALA A 104 -12.59 -5.61 32.15
CA ALA A 104 -13.76 -5.78 33.02
C ALA A 104 -14.32 -4.43 33.49
N ASN A 105 -13.47 -3.52 33.98
CA ASN A 105 -13.88 -2.19 34.43
C ASN A 105 -14.32 -1.26 33.29
N LYS A 106 -13.96 -1.57 32.03
CA LYS A 106 -14.53 -0.93 30.83
C LYS A 106 -15.85 -1.56 30.38
N GLY A 107 -16.34 -2.60 31.08
CA GLY A 107 -17.61 -3.27 30.78
C GLY A 107 -17.59 -4.19 29.55
N MET A 108 -16.40 -4.44 28.98
CA MET A 108 -16.24 -5.25 27.76
C MET A 108 -16.65 -6.71 27.97
N PHE A 109 -16.46 -7.23 29.19
CA PHE A 109 -16.77 -8.60 29.55
C PHE A 109 -17.90 -8.64 30.58
N THR A 110 -18.81 -9.60 30.42
CA THR A 110 -19.80 -9.93 31.46
C THR A 110 -19.09 -10.58 32.65
N ILE A 111 -19.42 -10.12 33.87
CA ILE A 111 -18.95 -10.70 35.14
C ILE A 111 -20.14 -11.41 35.79
N ALA A 112 -20.06 -12.73 35.92
CA ALA A 112 -21.14 -13.54 36.46
C ALA A 112 -20.69 -14.19 37.77
N GLY A 113 -21.52 -14.15 38.81
CA GLY A 113 -21.19 -14.74 40.12
C GLY A 113 -19.88 -14.22 40.72
N ASN A 114 -19.56 -12.94 40.50
CA ASN A 114 -18.30 -12.31 40.89
C ASN A 114 -17.03 -12.95 40.30
N LYS A 115 -17.13 -13.60 39.12
CA LYS A 115 -16.00 -14.24 38.43
C LYS A 115 -15.84 -13.72 37.00
N PHE A 116 -14.59 -13.59 36.56
CA PHE A 116 -14.20 -13.24 35.20
C PHE A 116 -14.14 -14.45 34.28
N ASN A 117 -13.80 -15.63 34.81
CA ASN A 117 -13.53 -16.88 34.08
C ASN A 117 -12.40 -16.74 33.03
N PRO A 118 -11.15 -16.51 33.44
CA PRO A 118 -10.05 -16.15 32.53
C PRO A 118 -9.69 -17.23 31.50
N ASN A 119 -9.78 -18.51 31.89
CA ASN A 119 -9.43 -19.64 31.02
C ASN A 119 -10.61 -20.16 30.18
N GLY A 120 -11.83 -19.64 30.43
CA GLY A 120 -13.00 -20.01 29.63
C GLY A 120 -12.85 -19.57 28.17
N PRO A 121 -13.35 -20.37 27.21
CA PRO A 121 -13.36 -19.98 25.81
C PRO A 121 -14.30 -18.78 25.60
N LEU A 122 -13.94 -17.91 24.66
CA LEU A 122 -14.76 -16.77 24.26
C LEU A 122 -15.80 -17.21 23.22
N THR A 123 -17.08 -16.96 23.48
CA THR A 123 -18.15 -17.19 22.48
C THR A 123 -18.27 -16.00 21.51
N ARG A 124 -18.93 -16.22 20.36
CA ARG A 124 -19.16 -15.16 19.36
C ARG A 124 -20.02 -14.02 19.89
N GLU A 125 -21.01 -14.31 20.74
CA GLU A 125 -21.83 -13.26 21.37
C GLU A 125 -21.04 -12.45 22.40
N GLU A 126 -20.17 -13.09 23.18
CA GLU A 126 -19.27 -12.40 24.10
C GLU A 126 -18.27 -11.52 23.33
N MET A 127 -17.69 -12.05 22.24
CA MET A 127 -16.85 -11.28 21.32
C MET A 127 -17.58 -10.06 20.77
N ALA A 128 -18.85 -10.20 20.37
CA ALA A 128 -19.65 -9.07 19.87
C ALA A 128 -19.77 -7.96 20.93
N ARG A 129 -20.02 -8.33 22.20
CA ARG A 129 -20.01 -7.37 23.31
C ARG A 129 -18.64 -6.71 23.48
N VAL A 130 -17.57 -7.50 23.51
CA VAL A 130 -16.21 -6.99 23.70
C VAL A 130 -15.89 -5.92 22.66
N LEU A 131 -16.15 -6.19 21.38
CA LEU A 131 -15.90 -5.25 20.29
C LEU A 131 -16.86 -4.05 20.36
N ALA A 132 -18.17 -4.27 20.48
CA ALA A 132 -19.14 -3.18 20.49
C ALA A 132 -18.93 -2.20 21.66
N VAL A 133 -18.64 -2.71 22.85
CA VAL A 133 -18.35 -1.88 24.02
C VAL A 133 -17.02 -1.15 23.86
N ALA A 134 -15.97 -1.82 23.37
CA ALA A 134 -14.65 -1.24 23.20
C ALA A 134 -14.63 -0.01 22.29
N TYR A 135 -15.38 -0.05 21.19
CA TYR A 135 -15.43 1.04 20.20
C TYR A 135 -16.69 1.89 20.27
N GLY A 136 -17.56 1.64 21.25
CA GLY A 136 -18.83 2.36 21.41
C GLY A 136 -19.77 2.21 20.21
N TYR A 137 -19.72 1.07 19.51
CA TYR A 137 -20.57 0.82 18.35
C TYR A 137 -22.04 0.76 18.76
N LYS A 138 -22.89 1.28 17.87
CA LYS A 138 -24.34 1.26 17.99
C LYS A 138 -24.92 0.56 16.77
N GLY A 139 -25.95 -0.25 17.00
CA GLY A 139 -26.70 -0.89 15.94
C GLY A 139 -27.99 -0.15 15.62
N SER A 140 -28.64 -0.56 14.53
CA SER A 140 -29.90 0.03 14.05
C SER A 140 -31.16 -0.59 14.68
N GLY A 141 -31.00 -1.64 15.49
CA GLY A 141 -32.09 -2.43 16.07
C GLY A 141 -32.79 -3.34 15.06
N LYS A 142 -32.14 -3.62 13.93
CA LYS A 142 -32.69 -4.31 12.76
C LYS A 142 -31.80 -5.47 12.27
N SER A 143 -31.10 -6.13 13.19
CA SER A 143 -30.28 -7.32 12.89
C SER A 143 -31.02 -8.30 11.98
N SER A 144 -30.32 -8.74 10.93
CA SER A 144 -30.82 -9.67 9.91
C SER A 144 -30.55 -11.14 10.24
N PHE A 145 -29.87 -11.43 11.35
CA PHE A 145 -29.51 -12.80 11.72
C PHE A 145 -30.69 -13.60 12.26
N LYS A 146 -30.98 -14.74 11.62
CA LYS A 146 -32.17 -15.56 11.90
C LYS A 146 -32.13 -16.24 13.27
N ASP A 147 -30.94 -16.49 13.80
CA ASP A 147 -30.68 -17.19 15.06
C ASP A 147 -30.41 -16.23 16.24
N VAL A 148 -30.65 -14.94 16.07
CA VAL A 148 -30.45 -13.92 17.11
C VAL A 148 -31.76 -13.21 17.41
N SER A 149 -32.53 -13.75 18.37
CA SER A 149 -33.75 -13.12 18.87
C SER A 149 -33.47 -11.77 19.54
N LYS A 150 -34.40 -10.81 19.44
CA LYS A 150 -34.37 -9.53 20.18
C LYS A 150 -34.31 -9.71 21.70
N SER A 151 -34.75 -10.86 22.22
CA SER A 151 -34.64 -11.22 23.65
C SER A 151 -33.25 -11.72 24.07
N ASN A 152 -32.35 -12.01 23.13
CA ASN A 152 -30.97 -12.38 23.45
C ASN A 152 -30.27 -11.20 24.14
N ALA A 153 -29.65 -11.43 25.31
CA ALA A 153 -28.96 -10.40 26.09
C ALA A 153 -27.83 -9.69 25.31
N TYR A 154 -27.28 -10.33 24.29
CA TYR A 154 -26.25 -9.82 23.40
C TYR A 154 -26.79 -9.23 22.09
N TYR A 155 -28.10 -9.24 21.83
CA TYR A 155 -28.72 -8.77 20.57
C TYR A 155 -28.16 -7.41 20.14
N LYS A 156 -28.18 -6.42 21.04
CA LYS A 156 -27.74 -5.05 20.73
C LYS A 156 -26.27 -4.96 20.33
N TYR A 157 -25.41 -5.85 20.83
CA TYR A 157 -23.99 -5.85 20.51
C TYR A 157 -23.72 -6.55 19.18
N ILE A 158 -24.44 -7.64 18.92
CA ILE A 158 -24.40 -8.36 17.65
C ILE A 158 -24.90 -7.46 16.52
N ASP A 159 -26.03 -6.79 16.75
CA ASP A 159 -26.61 -5.78 15.85
C ASP A 159 -25.62 -4.63 15.61
N ALA A 160 -24.94 -4.13 16.66
CA ALA A 160 -23.96 -3.07 16.53
C ALA A 160 -22.75 -3.47 15.65
N ILE A 161 -22.16 -4.65 15.86
CA ILE A 161 -21.02 -5.06 15.02
C ILE A 161 -21.42 -5.39 13.58
N ALA A 162 -22.67 -5.80 13.35
CA ALA A 162 -23.20 -6.03 12.01
C ALA A 162 -23.43 -4.71 11.26
N GLU A 163 -24.09 -3.76 11.90
CA GLU A 163 -24.35 -2.41 11.35
C GLU A 163 -23.04 -1.69 10.98
N ASN A 164 -21.97 -1.93 11.73
CA ASN A 164 -20.64 -1.33 11.49
C ASN A 164 -19.75 -2.21 10.60
N GLY A 165 -20.30 -3.22 9.91
CA GLY A 165 -19.58 -4.02 8.91
C GLY A 165 -18.49 -4.95 9.45
N ILE A 166 -18.43 -5.14 10.77
CA ILE A 166 -17.43 -6.01 11.42
C ILE A 166 -17.78 -7.49 11.26
N THR A 167 -19.07 -7.81 11.03
CA THR A 167 -19.53 -9.17 10.74
C THR A 167 -20.65 -9.19 9.70
N SER A 168 -20.62 -10.20 8.82
CA SER A 168 -21.69 -10.54 7.88
C SER A 168 -22.44 -11.83 8.25
N GLY A 169 -22.07 -12.47 9.37
CA GLY A 169 -22.59 -13.79 9.75
C GLY A 169 -22.08 -14.93 8.86
N TYR A 170 -22.83 -16.03 8.85
CA TYR A 170 -22.57 -17.22 8.07
C TYR A 170 -23.44 -17.25 6.80
N PRO A 171 -23.06 -18.03 5.77
CA PRO A 171 -23.85 -18.16 4.54
C PRO A 171 -25.30 -18.65 4.73
N ASP A 172 -25.58 -19.33 5.85
CA ASP A 172 -26.93 -19.77 6.24
C ASP A 172 -27.82 -18.63 6.79
N GLY A 173 -27.28 -17.41 6.92
CA GLY A 173 -27.95 -16.24 7.48
C GLY A 173 -27.95 -16.19 9.01
N GLY A 174 -27.19 -17.08 9.68
CA GLY A 174 -27.03 -17.08 11.13
C GLY A 174 -25.78 -16.33 11.60
N PHE A 175 -25.77 -15.92 12.87
CA PHE A 175 -24.60 -15.41 13.57
C PHE A 175 -23.87 -16.48 14.40
N LYS A 176 -24.56 -17.53 14.84
CA LYS A 176 -24.08 -18.62 15.70
C LYS A 176 -23.53 -18.12 17.04
N PRO A 177 -24.35 -17.47 17.89
CA PRO A 177 -23.88 -16.74 19.08
C PRO A 177 -23.07 -17.58 20.07
N SER A 178 -23.49 -18.83 20.31
CA SER A 178 -22.86 -19.72 21.29
C SER A 178 -21.57 -20.40 20.81
N VAL A 179 -21.23 -20.31 19.52
CA VAL A 179 -20.01 -20.92 18.99
C VAL A 179 -18.78 -20.18 19.52
N THR A 180 -17.76 -20.93 19.94
CA THR A 180 -16.50 -20.37 20.43
C THR A 180 -15.61 -19.87 19.30
N VAL A 181 -14.89 -18.79 19.56
CA VAL A 181 -14.00 -18.14 18.58
C VAL A 181 -12.58 -18.65 18.74
N ASN A 182 -11.91 -18.97 17.63
CA ASN A 182 -10.48 -19.29 17.63
C ASN A 182 -9.60 -18.03 17.44
N ARG A 183 -8.29 -18.17 17.66
CA ARG A 183 -7.34 -17.06 17.59
C ARG A 183 -7.30 -16.37 16.22
N ALA A 184 -7.41 -17.13 15.13
CA ALA A 184 -7.43 -16.58 13.77
C ALA A 184 -8.72 -15.78 13.50
N GLN A 185 -9.89 -16.31 13.89
CA GLN A 185 -11.17 -15.62 13.76
C GLN A 185 -11.19 -14.29 14.51
N PHE A 186 -10.71 -14.28 15.75
CA PHE A 186 -10.67 -13.05 16.52
C PHE A 186 -9.69 -12.03 15.94
N SER A 187 -8.55 -12.48 15.39
CA SER A 187 -7.62 -11.62 14.66
C SER A 187 -8.28 -10.98 13.44
N ALA A 188 -9.10 -11.73 12.70
CA ALA A 188 -9.86 -11.21 11.58
C ALA A 188 -10.91 -10.16 11.97
N PHE A 189 -11.60 -10.36 13.09
CA PHE A 189 -12.50 -9.33 13.61
C PHE A 189 -11.77 -8.06 14.03
N LEU A 190 -10.62 -8.20 14.70
CA LEU A 190 -9.82 -7.05 15.11
C LEU A 190 -9.25 -6.28 13.91
N LYS A 191 -8.67 -6.96 12.90
CA LYS A 191 -8.19 -6.27 11.69
C LYS A 191 -9.30 -5.47 11.01
N ARG A 192 -10.51 -6.04 10.85
CA ARG A 192 -11.66 -5.32 10.27
C ARG A 192 -12.02 -4.04 11.02
N VAL A 193 -11.92 -4.04 12.35
CA VAL A 193 -12.15 -2.83 13.15
C VAL A 193 -11.11 -1.75 12.82
N TYR A 194 -9.86 -2.14 12.61
CA TYR A 194 -8.73 -1.23 12.48
C TYR A 194 -8.35 -0.84 11.05
N GLU A 195 -8.81 -1.60 10.05
CA GLU A 195 -8.66 -1.25 8.63
C GLU A 195 -9.43 0.03 8.28
N GLN A 196 -10.50 0.33 9.01
CA GLN A 196 -11.31 1.51 8.77
C GLN A 196 -10.87 2.68 9.66
N PRO A 197 -10.76 3.90 9.11
CA PRO A 197 -10.73 5.12 9.89
C PRO A 197 -11.91 5.21 10.87
N LEU A 198 -11.73 5.84 12.03
CA LEU A 198 -12.82 6.03 13.00
C LEU A 198 -13.98 6.84 12.42
N ASP A 199 -13.61 7.80 11.58
CA ASP A 199 -14.43 8.82 10.98
C ASP A 199 -13.65 9.44 9.81
N TYR A 200 -14.32 10.31 9.07
CA TYR A 200 -13.76 11.11 8.00
C TYR A 200 -14.05 12.59 8.27
N ALA A 201 -13.00 13.37 8.48
CA ALA A 201 -13.11 14.79 8.75
C ALA A 201 -13.11 15.57 7.43
N ILE A 202 -14.18 16.33 7.18
CA ILE A 202 -14.28 17.27 6.09
C ILE A 202 -13.63 18.58 6.55
N LYS A 203 -12.61 19.05 5.83
CA LYS A 203 -11.88 20.26 6.14
C LYS A 203 -12.02 21.31 5.05
N GLN A 204 -12.22 22.56 5.46
CA GLN A 204 -12.16 23.73 4.59
C GLN A 204 -11.20 24.73 5.22
N ASN A 205 -10.26 25.27 4.44
CA ASN A 205 -9.19 26.17 4.94
C ASN A 205 -8.43 25.61 6.15
N GLY A 206 -8.23 24.28 6.18
CA GLY A 206 -7.53 23.57 7.25
C GLY A 206 -8.36 23.27 8.51
N GLN A 207 -9.58 23.83 8.65
CA GLN A 207 -10.45 23.61 9.80
C GLN A 207 -11.48 22.51 9.52
N VAL A 208 -11.79 21.69 10.53
CA VAL A 208 -12.83 20.66 10.42
C VAL A 208 -14.20 21.34 10.45
N VAL A 209 -14.94 21.25 9.35
CA VAL A 209 -16.30 21.80 9.24
C VAL A 209 -17.37 20.76 9.58
N GLN A 210 -17.09 19.49 9.31
CA GLN A 210 -18.00 18.39 9.59
C GLN A 210 -17.21 17.08 9.69
N THR A 211 -17.79 16.08 10.36
CA THR A 211 -17.24 14.72 10.44
C THR A 211 -18.32 13.73 10.07
N GLU A 212 -17.95 12.71 9.30
CA GLU A 212 -18.86 11.66 8.85
C GLU A 212 -18.30 10.27 9.12
N LYS A 213 -19.20 9.32 9.42
CA LYS A 213 -18.82 7.95 9.78
C LYS A 213 -18.30 7.13 8.60
N THR A 214 -18.80 7.40 7.39
CA THR A 214 -18.43 6.65 6.19
C THR A 214 -17.77 7.55 5.17
N MET A 215 -16.85 6.97 4.38
CA MET A 215 -16.14 7.69 3.33
C MET A 215 -17.12 8.28 2.30
N ASP A 216 -18.09 7.49 1.85
CA ASP A 216 -19.05 7.93 0.84
C ASP A 216 -19.87 9.13 1.31
N LYS A 217 -20.37 9.11 2.56
CA LYS A 217 -21.11 10.24 3.12
C LYS A 217 -20.22 11.47 3.32
N ALA A 218 -18.96 11.27 3.69
CA ALA A 218 -17.98 12.34 3.80
C ALA A 218 -17.70 12.99 2.44
N ILE A 219 -17.56 12.19 1.38
CA ILE A 219 -17.37 12.67 0.01
C ILE A 219 -18.59 13.45 -0.46
N GLN A 220 -19.80 12.91 -0.32
CA GLN A 220 -21.04 13.61 -0.68
C GLN A 220 -21.21 14.92 0.10
N THR A 221 -20.72 14.96 1.34
CA THR A 221 -20.67 16.18 2.14
C THR A 221 -19.64 17.17 1.61
N ALA A 222 -18.42 16.72 1.32
CA ALA A 222 -17.35 17.55 0.75
C ALA A 222 -17.72 18.18 -0.60
N LEU A 223 -18.45 17.47 -1.46
CA LEU A 223 -18.95 18.01 -2.73
C LEU A 223 -19.88 19.23 -2.55
N ARG A 224 -20.50 19.40 -1.36
CA ARG A 224 -21.32 20.58 -1.01
C ARG A 224 -20.51 21.73 -0.43
N TYR A 225 -19.23 21.51 -0.11
CA TYR A 225 -18.30 22.52 0.38
C TYR A 225 -17.15 22.72 -0.63
N PRO A 226 -17.28 23.64 -1.60
CA PRO A 226 -16.23 23.91 -2.58
C PRO A 226 -14.88 24.21 -1.92
N GLY A 227 -13.80 23.65 -2.48
CA GLY A 227 -12.46 23.77 -1.93
C GLY A 227 -12.16 22.86 -0.73
N SER A 228 -13.14 22.08 -0.25
CA SER A 228 -12.92 21.20 0.90
C SER A 228 -12.06 19.96 0.56
N THR A 229 -11.58 19.31 1.62
CA THR A 229 -10.83 18.06 1.61
C THR A 229 -11.45 17.09 2.62
N VAL A 230 -11.20 15.81 2.46
CA VAL A 230 -11.69 14.75 3.35
C VAL A 230 -10.49 13.99 3.85
N HIS A 231 -10.40 13.77 5.16
CA HIS A 231 -9.26 13.10 5.76
C HIS A 231 -9.70 11.99 6.71
N PRO A 232 -9.06 10.81 6.65
CA PRO A 232 -9.33 9.73 7.59
C PRO A 232 -8.89 10.13 9.01
N VAL A 233 -9.71 9.81 10.00
CA VAL A 233 -9.41 10.03 11.42
C VAL A 233 -8.69 8.81 11.98
N SER A 234 -7.52 9.05 12.57
CA SER A 234 -6.66 8.03 13.16
C SER A 234 -7.36 7.26 14.29
N ASN A 235 -6.99 5.99 14.46
CA ASN A 235 -7.41 5.16 15.58
C ASN A 235 -6.20 4.77 16.44
N SER A 236 -6.39 3.89 17.43
CA SER A 236 -5.32 3.52 18.36
C SER A 236 -4.15 2.74 17.72
N LEU A 237 -4.37 2.07 16.58
CA LEU A 237 -3.35 1.27 15.87
C LEU A 237 -2.89 1.88 14.53
N MET A 238 -3.73 2.69 13.92
CA MET A 238 -3.51 3.31 12.61
C MET A 238 -3.49 4.82 12.75
N THR A 239 -2.33 5.39 12.47
CA THR A 239 -2.15 6.82 12.30
C THR A 239 -2.18 7.14 10.82
N TYR A 240 -3.06 8.06 10.45
CA TYR A 240 -3.15 8.56 9.08
C TYR A 240 -2.57 9.97 9.02
N GLU A 241 -1.66 10.16 8.08
CA GLU A 241 -1.06 11.46 7.81
C GLU A 241 -2.10 12.42 7.22
N SER A 242 -1.87 13.72 7.39
CA SER A 242 -2.74 14.77 6.85
C SER A 242 -2.70 14.90 5.32
N ARG A 243 -1.75 14.22 4.67
CA ARG A 243 -1.52 14.22 3.23
C ARG A 243 -1.13 12.80 2.77
N PRO A 244 -1.27 12.47 1.49
CA PRO A 244 -0.63 11.27 0.94
C PRO A 244 0.88 11.25 1.24
N ALA A 245 1.50 10.06 1.17
CA ALA A 245 2.87 9.89 1.63
C ALA A 245 3.89 10.62 0.75
N LYS A 246 4.89 11.23 1.40
CA LYS A 246 5.93 12.01 0.75
C LYS A 246 6.85 11.17 -0.15
N LEU A 247 7.07 9.90 0.21
CA LEU A 247 7.94 8.94 -0.49
C LEU A 247 9.34 9.49 -0.84
N ALA A 248 9.92 10.33 0.03
CA ALA A 248 11.18 11.04 -0.25
C ALA A 248 12.36 10.09 -0.51
N ASP A 249 12.35 8.90 0.10
CA ASP A 249 13.43 7.91 -0.03
C ASP A 249 13.53 7.31 -1.44
N THR A 250 12.48 7.43 -2.25
CA THR A 250 12.53 7.08 -3.67
C THR A 250 13.44 8.02 -4.46
N GLY A 251 13.74 9.21 -3.93
CA GLY A 251 14.45 10.27 -4.64
C GLY A 251 13.64 10.96 -5.74
N ILE A 252 12.38 10.55 -5.97
CA ILE A 252 11.52 11.15 -6.99
C ILE A 252 10.95 12.45 -6.44
N LYS A 253 11.22 13.59 -7.10
CA LYS A 253 10.42 14.81 -6.92
C LYS A 253 9.27 14.81 -7.92
N ASN A 254 9.61 14.84 -9.21
CA ASN A 254 8.66 14.92 -10.32
C ASN A 254 8.99 13.79 -11.31
N GLY A 255 8.32 12.65 -11.16
CA GLY A 255 8.50 11.48 -12.02
C GLY A 255 7.48 11.39 -13.15
N VAL A 256 7.89 10.83 -14.28
CA VAL A 256 7.01 10.54 -15.43
C VAL A 256 7.17 9.10 -15.89
N LEU A 257 6.04 8.43 -16.13
CA LEU A 257 5.97 7.10 -16.74
C LEU A 257 6.08 7.24 -18.26
N MET A 258 6.99 6.45 -18.84
CA MET A 258 7.36 6.48 -20.25
C MET A 258 7.31 5.07 -20.81
N TYR A 259 6.41 4.83 -21.76
CA TYR A 259 6.49 3.63 -22.58
C TYR A 259 7.75 3.65 -23.45
N ASN A 260 8.47 2.54 -23.53
CA ASN A 260 9.69 2.38 -24.31
C ASN A 260 9.43 2.18 -25.82
N GLY A 261 8.21 2.46 -26.26
CA GLY A 261 7.75 2.34 -27.64
C GLY A 261 7.46 0.91 -28.08
N ALA A 262 7.29 -0.06 -27.18
CA ALA A 262 6.84 -1.40 -27.59
C ALA A 262 5.38 -1.38 -28.08
N GLU A 263 4.57 -0.53 -27.45
CA GLU A 263 3.13 -0.37 -27.67
C GLU A 263 2.81 0.43 -28.92
N TYR A 264 3.69 1.38 -29.25
CA TYR A 264 3.59 2.26 -30.41
C TYR A 264 4.98 2.34 -31.01
N GLN A 265 5.14 2.15 -32.32
CA GLN A 265 6.42 2.29 -33.01
C GLN A 265 6.89 3.77 -33.03
N SER A 266 7.19 4.29 -31.86
CA SER A 266 7.71 5.63 -31.63
C SER A 266 9.22 5.60 -31.80
N SER A 267 9.73 6.60 -32.52
CA SER A 267 11.15 6.92 -32.53
C SER A 267 11.41 8.02 -31.50
N PHE A 268 12.44 7.84 -30.68
CA PHE A 268 12.82 8.82 -29.68
C PHE A 268 14.04 9.62 -30.17
N SER A 269 13.98 10.94 -29.99
CA SER A 269 15.08 11.86 -30.26
C SER A 269 15.38 12.68 -29.01
N SER A 270 16.47 13.45 -29.02
CA SER A 270 16.69 14.40 -27.91
C SER A 270 15.65 15.51 -27.89
N SER A 271 15.16 15.96 -29.06
CA SER A 271 14.09 16.96 -29.16
C SER A 271 12.78 16.50 -28.53
N PHE A 272 12.45 15.21 -28.62
CA PHE A 272 11.30 14.61 -27.96
C PHE A 272 11.31 14.85 -26.44
N PHE A 273 12.48 14.79 -25.81
CA PHE A 273 12.62 14.92 -24.37
C PHE A 273 12.75 16.37 -23.86
N LYS A 274 12.99 17.34 -24.75
CA LYS A 274 13.12 18.75 -24.37
C LYS A 274 11.96 19.24 -23.48
N PRO A 275 10.67 19.05 -23.84
CA PRO A 275 9.56 19.50 -23.00
C PRO A 275 9.38 18.71 -21.69
N TYR A 276 10.00 17.54 -21.57
CA TYR A 276 10.00 16.78 -20.32
C TYR A 276 11.07 17.27 -19.33
N LEU A 277 12.13 17.92 -19.82
CA LEU A 277 13.24 18.38 -18.98
C LEU A 277 13.01 19.82 -18.50
N GLN A 278 12.52 20.69 -19.39
CA GLN A 278 12.25 22.07 -19.04
C GLN A 278 11.20 22.74 -19.92
N LYS A 279 10.56 23.76 -19.35
CA LYS A 279 9.72 24.74 -20.05
C LYS A 279 10.13 26.14 -19.60
N ASP A 280 10.53 27.01 -20.53
CA ASP A 280 10.85 28.43 -20.24
C ASP A 280 11.79 28.63 -19.04
N GLY A 281 12.80 27.76 -18.92
CA GLY A 281 13.77 27.77 -17.82
C GLY A 281 13.31 27.09 -16.52
N GLN A 282 12.03 26.72 -16.40
CA GLN A 282 11.50 25.92 -15.30
C GLN A 282 11.81 24.44 -15.52
N LYS A 283 12.24 23.73 -14.46
CA LYS A 283 12.49 22.29 -14.53
C LYS A 283 11.17 21.53 -14.46
N MET A 284 10.99 20.55 -15.33
CA MET A 284 9.77 19.75 -15.38
C MET A 284 9.94 18.45 -14.58
N PHE A 285 10.42 17.38 -15.21
CA PHE A 285 10.60 16.07 -14.59
C PHE A 285 12.07 15.79 -14.25
N ASP A 286 12.31 15.27 -13.05
CA ASP A 286 13.63 14.85 -12.60
C ASP A 286 13.85 13.33 -12.67
N THR A 287 12.76 12.58 -12.87
CA THR A 287 12.77 11.12 -12.84
C THR A 287 11.95 10.54 -13.99
N PHE A 288 12.51 9.55 -14.68
CA PHE A 288 11.88 8.87 -15.80
C PHE A 288 11.73 7.38 -15.47
N VAL A 289 10.49 6.90 -15.41
CA VAL A 289 10.16 5.49 -15.22
C VAL A 289 9.95 4.88 -16.60
N ILE A 290 10.89 4.05 -17.04
CA ILE A 290 10.85 3.43 -18.37
C ILE A 290 10.18 2.07 -18.25
N LEU A 291 9.06 1.89 -18.96
CA LEU A 291 8.27 0.67 -18.93
C LEU A 291 7.84 0.24 -20.34
N GLY A 292 7.31 -0.97 -20.46
CA GLY A 292 6.61 -1.43 -21.65
C GLY A 292 5.76 -2.65 -21.32
N ARG A 293 4.54 -2.68 -21.82
CA ARG A 293 3.46 -3.59 -21.44
C ARG A 293 3.33 -4.79 -22.38
N THR A 294 3.81 -4.65 -23.61
CA THR A 294 3.60 -5.63 -24.67
C THR A 294 4.90 -5.99 -25.37
N TYR A 295 4.85 -7.10 -26.10
CA TYR A 295 5.83 -7.52 -27.09
C TYR A 295 5.06 -8.11 -28.28
N SER A 296 5.76 -8.51 -29.35
CA SER A 296 5.09 -8.99 -30.57
C SER A 296 4.20 -10.22 -30.36
N GLY A 297 4.46 -11.02 -29.31
CA GLY A 297 3.73 -12.25 -29.02
C GLY A 297 2.72 -12.16 -27.87
N GLY A 298 2.55 -11.01 -27.22
CA GLY A 298 1.62 -10.87 -26.10
C GLY A 298 1.98 -9.77 -25.10
N ASP A 299 1.64 -10.02 -23.84
CA ASP A 299 1.80 -9.05 -22.74
C ASP A 299 2.97 -9.40 -21.81
N LEU A 300 3.50 -8.38 -21.14
CA LEU A 300 4.56 -8.46 -20.12
C LEU A 300 4.01 -8.31 -18.69
N MET A 301 2.69 -8.32 -18.51
CA MET A 301 1.97 -8.15 -17.25
C MET A 301 1.01 -9.32 -16.98
N GLU A 302 0.35 -9.40 -15.83
CA GLU A 302 -0.57 -10.50 -15.51
C GLU A 302 -1.84 -10.42 -16.37
N THR A 303 -1.83 -11.09 -17.52
CA THR A 303 -2.99 -11.28 -18.39
C THR A 303 -3.01 -12.70 -18.96
N SER A 304 -4.14 -13.11 -19.56
CA SER A 304 -4.22 -14.36 -20.32
C SER A 304 -3.29 -14.41 -21.53
N ASN A 305 -2.78 -13.26 -21.98
CA ASN A 305 -1.88 -13.15 -23.14
C ASN A 305 -0.41 -13.12 -22.74
N ASN A 306 -0.08 -13.17 -21.45
CA ASN A 306 1.31 -13.24 -21.03
C ASN A 306 1.89 -14.64 -21.27
N LYS A 307 2.60 -14.75 -22.39
CA LYS A 307 3.36 -15.94 -22.79
C LYS A 307 4.87 -15.68 -22.75
N ALA A 308 5.29 -14.57 -22.14
CA ALA A 308 6.64 -14.07 -22.21
C ALA A 308 7.63 -15.04 -21.55
N ASN A 309 8.75 -15.28 -22.24
CA ASN A 309 9.86 -16.13 -21.80
C ASN A 309 11.18 -15.33 -21.82
N TYR A 310 12.31 -16.00 -21.57
CA TYR A 310 13.61 -15.33 -21.47
C TYR A 310 13.95 -14.54 -22.74
N GLY A 311 13.59 -15.07 -23.93
CA GLY A 311 13.79 -14.38 -25.20
C GLY A 311 13.03 -13.04 -25.29
N ASP A 312 11.77 -13.01 -24.86
CA ASP A 312 10.92 -11.82 -24.90
C ASP A 312 11.40 -10.76 -23.90
N TRP A 313 11.87 -11.20 -22.72
CA TRP A 313 12.46 -10.31 -21.72
C TRP A 313 13.84 -9.80 -22.16
N LYS A 314 14.62 -10.63 -22.87
CA LYS A 314 15.88 -10.21 -23.49
C LYS A 314 15.61 -9.09 -24.50
N TRP A 315 14.64 -9.31 -25.40
CA TRP A 315 14.19 -8.35 -26.40
C TRP A 315 13.72 -7.05 -25.74
N TYR A 316 12.91 -7.14 -24.68
CA TYR A 316 12.39 -5.97 -23.97
C TYR A 316 13.52 -5.07 -23.44
N ALA A 317 14.55 -5.67 -22.83
CA ALA A 317 15.69 -4.88 -22.40
C ALA A 317 16.67 -4.54 -23.55
N ASP A 318 16.78 -5.30 -24.64
CA ASP A 318 17.53 -4.87 -25.84
C ASP A 318 16.92 -3.60 -26.44
N ARG A 319 15.58 -3.55 -26.54
CA ARG A 319 14.84 -2.36 -27.00
C ARG A 319 15.11 -1.15 -26.11
N THR A 320 15.03 -1.34 -24.80
CA THR A 320 15.22 -0.29 -23.80
C THR A 320 16.62 0.35 -23.87
N PHE A 321 17.65 -0.45 -24.14
CA PHE A 321 19.05 -0.04 -24.21
C PHE A 321 19.60 0.13 -25.65
N SER A 322 18.74 0.08 -26.67
CA SER A 322 19.15 0.28 -28.06
C SER A 322 19.82 1.65 -28.24
N SER A 323 20.75 1.76 -29.20
CA SER A 323 21.38 3.04 -29.58
C SER A 323 20.38 4.04 -30.16
N SER A 324 19.24 3.57 -30.68
CA SER A 324 18.09 4.38 -31.09
C SER A 324 16.93 4.34 -30.08
N GLY A 325 17.18 3.74 -28.91
CA GLY A 325 16.19 3.53 -27.87
C GLY A 325 15.97 4.74 -26.96
N ILE A 326 14.95 4.62 -26.11
CA ILE A 326 14.48 5.69 -25.24
C ILE A 326 15.55 6.23 -24.28
N LEU A 327 16.38 5.36 -23.70
CA LEU A 327 17.42 5.77 -22.76
C LEU A 327 18.54 6.58 -23.43
N GLN A 328 18.93 6.20 -24.66
CA GLN A 328 19.97 6.94 -25.39
C GLN A 328 19.48 8.33 -25.79
N ALA A 329 18.23 8.44 -26.26
CA ALA A 329 17.59 9.72 -26.58
C ALA A 329 17.46 10.61 -25.33
N LEU A 330 17.02 10.05 -24.20
CA LEU A 330 16.93 10.77 -22.92
C LEU A 330 18.31 11.23 -22.43
N ASN A 331 19.33 10.37 -22.49
CA ASN A 331 20.69 10.74 -22.11
C ASN A 331 21.22 11.90 -22.95
N LYS A 332 21.00 11.85 -24.28
CA LYS A 332 21.40 12.92 -25.19
C LYS A 332 20.71 14.25 -24.82
N ALA A 333 19.39 14.23 -24.61
CA ALA A 333 18.65 15.42 -24.18
C ALA A 333 19.13 15.96 -22.83
N ALA A 334 19.38 15.09 -21.86
CA ALA A 334 19.87 15.47 -20.54
C ALA A 334 21.29 16.08 -20.59
N VAL A 335 22.17 15.58 -21.48
CA VAL A 335 23.49 16.19 -21.75
C VAL A 335 23.34 17.56 -22.39
N GLU A 336 22.54 17.66 -23.46
CA GLU A 336 22.27 18.93 -24.17
C GLU A 336 21.70 19.99 -23.24
N ASN A 337 20.87 19.58 -22.27
CA ASN A 337 20.22 20.47 -21.32
C ASN A 337 21.04 20.69 -20.03
N GLY A 338 22.23 20.10 -19.88
CA GLY A 338 23.07 20.23 -18.68
C GLY A 338 22.42 19.70 -17.40
N GLN A 339 21.50 18.74 -17.51
CA GLN A 339 20.74 18.19 -16.38
C GLN A 339 21.10 16.73 -16.13
N LYS A 340 21.15 16.32 -14.86
CA LYS A 340 21.16 14.90 -14.48
C LYS A 340 19.76 14.47 -14.08
N VAL A 341 19.31 13.33 -14.59
CA VAL A 341 17.98 12.79 -14.31
C VAL A 341 18.05 11.36 -13.79
N GLN A 342 17.07 10.98 -12.98
CA GLN A 342 16.94 9.66 -12.40
C GLN A 342 16.15 8.74 -13.33
N VAL A 343 16.50 7.46 -13.34
CA VAL A 343 15.85 6.45 -14.16
C VAL A 343 15.45 5.26 -13.31
N TYR A 344 14.18 4.86 -13.46
CA TYR A 344 13.70 3.55 -13.03
C TYR A 344 13.41 2.69 -14.27
N ILE A 345 13.75 1.40 -14.20
CA ILE A 345 13.51 0.45 -15.31
C ILE A 345 12.51 -0.60 -14.85
N ALA A 346 11.47 -0.83 -15.65
CA ALA A 346 10.47 -1.82 -15.30
C ALA A 346 11.01 -3.26 -15.35
N ILE A 347 10.55 -4.06 -14.39
CA ILE A 347 10.71 -5.51 -14.37
C ILE A 347 9.39 -6.10 -14.90
N PRO A 348 9.42 -6.83 -16.03
CA PRO A 348 8.26 -7.56 -16.52
C PRO A 348 7.74 -8.59 -15.52
N TYR A 349 6.48 -8.97 -15.65
CA TYR A 349 5.85 -9.98 -14.80
C TYR A 349 6.05 -11.39 -15.37
N PRO A 350 6.62 -12.35 -14.62
CA PRO A 350 6.81 -13.71 -15.12
C PRO A 350 5.46 -14.44 -15.16
N LYS A 351 5.13 -14.98 -16.34
CA LYS A 351 3.89 -15.73 -16.54
C LYS A 351 3.75 -16.84 -15.49
N ARG A 352 2.51 -17.12 -15.09
CA ARG A 352 2.21 -18.09 -14.02
C ARG A 352 1.89 -19.49 -14.53
N ASN A 353 1.40 -19.56 -15.76
CA ASN A 353 0.96 -20.78 -16.38
C ASN A 353 1.96 -21.19 -17.46
N GLU A 354 1.91 -22.47 -17.85
CA GLU A 354 2.79 -23.07 -18.85
C GLU A 354 4.28 -23.09 -18.47
N ALA A 355 5.03 -24.00 -19.06
CA ALA A 355 6.48 -24.08 -18.86
C ALA A 355 7.21 -22.78 -19.25
N ILE A 356 8.24 -22.43 -18.48
CA ILE A 356 9.15 -21.32 -18.77
C ILE A 356 10.21 -21.82 -19.75
N ILE A 357 10.42 -21.07 -20.82
CA ILE A 357 11.39 -21.39 -21.88
C ILE A 357 12.63 -20.51 -21.68
N ASN A 358 13.81 -21.13 -21.54
CA ASN A 358 15.07 -20.39 -21.43
C ASN A 358 15.58 -19.93 -22.81
N LEU A 359 16.74 -19.27 -22.85
CA LEU A 359 17.33 -18.77 -24.11
C LEU A 359 17.74 -19.88 -25.10
N ASP A 360 18.00 -21.09 -24.62
CA ASP A 360 18.37 -22.25 -25.44
C ASP A 360 17.13 -23.04 -25.94
N GLY A 361 15.93 -22.54 -25.68
CA GLY A 361 14.66 -23.21 -26.03
C GLY A 361 14.25 -24.34 -25.08
N LYS A 362 15.01 -24.59 -24.02
CA LYS A 362 14.68 -25.63 -23.02
C LYS A 362 13.48 -25.21 -22.18
N ARG A 363 12.51 -26.11 -22.06
CA ARG A 363 11.31 -25.95 -21.23
C ARG A 363 11.60 -26.38 -19.78
N THR A 364 11.16 -25.57 -18.83
CA THR A 364 11.28 -25.82 -17.38
C THR A 364 9.92 -25.67 -16.71
N ALA A 365 9.69 -26.43 -15.63
CA ALA A 365 8.45 -26.32 -14.87
C ALA A 365 8.31 -24.91 -14.29
N ASN A 366 7.10 -24.34 -14.37
CA ASN A 366 6.82 -23.00 -13.87
C ASN A 366 6.60 -23.03 -12.35
N THR A 367 7.72 -23.07 -11.64
CA THR A 367 7.77 -22.99 -10.18
C THR A 367 8.08 -21.56 -9.75
N LEU A 368 7.76 -21.20 -8.51
CA LEU A 368 8.21 -19.94 -7.92
C LEU A 368 9.73 -19.74 -8.09
N GLN A 369 10.53 -20.78 -7.85
CA GLN A 369 11.98 -20.73 -8.03
C GLN A 369 12.38 -20.38 -9.48
N ALA A 370 11.72 -20.97 -10.48
CA ALA A 370 12.01 -20.69 -11.88
C ALA A 370 11.62 -19.24 -12.27
N ARG A 371 10.51 -18.72 -11.73
CA ARG A 371 10.10 -17.32 -11.91
C ARG A 371 11.06 -16.34 -11.24
N GLU A 372 11.52 -16.65 -10.02
CA GLU A 372 12.55 -15.88 -9.34
C GLU A 372 13.85 -15.86 -10.15
N GLN A 373 14.31 -17.01 -10.65
CA GLN A 373 15.50 -17.09 -11.50
C GLN A 373 15.40 -16.20 -12.74
N MET A 374 14.23 -16.17 -13.38
CA MET A 374 13.97 -15.32 -14.55
C MET A 374 14.04 -13.82 -14.21
N VAL A 375 13.42 -13.40 -13.11
CA VAL A 375 13.49 -12.02 -12.60
C VAL A 375 14.94 -11.62 -12.29
N ASN A 376 15.69 -12.50 -11.62
CA ASN A 376 17.08 -12.26 -11.28
C ASN A 376 17.98 -12.11 -12.51
N TRP A 377 17.85 -13.04 -13.46
CA TRP A 377 18.58 -12.98 -14.72
C TRP A 377 18.29 -11.67 -15.47
N TYR A 378 17.05 -11.22 -15.47
CA TYR A 378 16.67 -9.96 -16.12
C TYR A 378 17.26 -8.74 -15.41
N MET A 379 17.21 -8.67 -14.08
CA MET A 379 17.82 -7.59 -13.32
C MET A 379 19.34 -7.52 -13.56
N GLN A 380 20.02 -8.67 -13.61
CA GLN A 380 21.44 -8.75 -13.96
C GLN A 380 21.70 -8.26 -15.40
N THR A 381 20.85 -8.66 -16.35
CA THR A 381 20.94 -8.21 -17.75
C THR A 381 20.78 -6.69 -17.86
N VAL A 382 19.81 -6.10 -17.15
CA VAL A 382 19.62 -4.64 -17.09
C VAL A 382 20.86 -3.96 -16.49
N GLN A 383 21.40 -4.48 -15.40
CA GLN A 383 22.59 -3.90 -14.76
C GLN A 383 23.83 -3.95 -15.65
N GLN A 384 24.03 -5.07 -16.38
CA GLN A 384 25.12 -5.21 -17.35
C GLN A 384 24.98 -4.21 -18.50
N ARG A 385 23.78 -4.10 -19.08
CA ARG A 385 23.49 -3.14 -20.17
C ARG A 385 23.66 -1.70 -19.72
N TRP A 386 23.22 -1.37 -18.50
CA TRP A 386 23.43 -0.05 -17.91
C TRP A 386 24.91 0.30 -17.80
N ASN A 387 25.71 -0.60 -17.25
CA ASN A 387 27.16 -0.39 -17.09
C ASN A 387 27.87 -0.25 -18.44
N ALA A 388 27.45 -1.02 -19.45
CA ALA A 388 28.00 -0.95 -20.80
C ALA A 388 27.64 0.35 -21.52
N ALA A 389 26.43 0.89 -21.29
CA ALA A 389 25.95 2.10 -21.95
C ALA A 389 26.68 3.37 -21.52
N LYS A 390 27.26 3.40 -20.31
CA LYS A 390 28.04 4.53 -19.78
C LYS A 390 27.34 5.88 -19.93
N PHE A 391 26.03 5.93 -19.61
CA PHE A 391 25.25 7.16 -19.66
C PHE A 391 25.89 8.25 -18.78
N GLN A 392 26.05 9.45 -19.33
CA GLN A 392 26.74 10.55 -18.65
C GLN A 392 25.82 11.25 -17.64
N ASN A 393 24.57 11.47 -18.04
CA ASN A 393 23.61 12.30 -17.31
C ASN A 393 22.40 11.53 -16.79
N LEU A 394 22.39 10.20 -16.93
CA LEU A 394 21.36 9.36 -16.33
C LEU A 394 21.86 8.67 -15.06
N VAL A 395 21.01 8.59 -14.05
CA VAL A 395 21.29 7.90 -12.79
C VAL A 395 20.30 6.75 -12.63
N PHE A 396 20.79 5.50 -12.63
CA PHE A 396 19.93 4.34 -12.41
C PHE A 396 19.55 4.23 -10.94
N LYS A 397 18.33 4.69 -10.62
CA LYS A 397 17.83 4.80 -9.26
C LYS A 397 17.26 3.47 -8.76
N GLY A 398 16.63 2.70 -9.64
CA GLY A 398 16.17 1.36 -9.32
C GLY A 398 15.14 0.81 -10.29
N TYR A 399 14.24 -0.02 -9.78
CA TYR A 399 13.31 -0.79 -10.60
C TYR A 399 11.86 -0.44 -10.33
N TYR A 400 11.04 -0.56 -11.37
CA TYR A 400 9.58 -0.45 -11.31
C TYR A 400 8.96 -1.83 -11.50
N TRP A 401 8.09 -2.29 -10.61
CA TRP A 401 7.37 -3.54 -10.82
C TRP A 401 6.21 -3.35 -11.78
N LEU A 402 6.23 -4.05 -12.92
CA LEU A 402 5.25 -3.80 -13.98
C LEU A 402 3.86 -4.33 -13.63
N ASN A 403 3.75 -5.41 -12.86
CA ASN A 403 2.45 -5.95 -12.50
C ASN A 403 1.78 -5.08 -11.45
N GLU A 404 0.52 -4.73 -11.66
CA GLU A 404 -0.21 -3.89 -10.71
C GLU A 404 -0.80 -4.70 -9.56
N THR A 405 -0.90 -6.03 -9.69
CA THR A 405 -1.59 -6.92 -8.74
C THR A 405 -0.63 -7.89 -8.04
N VAL A 406 -0.95 -8.22 -6.78
CA VAL A 406 -0.32 -9.29 -6.00
C VAL A 406 -1.45 -10.12 -5.38
N ILE A 407 -1.86 -11.18 -6.07
CA ILE A 407 -3.09 -11.92 -5.72
C ILE A 407 -2.79 -13.30 -5.12
N HIS A 408 -1.65 -13.91 -5.47
CA HIS A 408 -1.32 -15.26 -5.04
C HIS A 408 -0.15 -15.28 -4.05
N ALA A 409 -0.16 -16.27 -3.15
CA ALA A 409 0.90 -16.46 -2.16
C ALA A 409 2.30 -16.53 -2.80
N ASP A 410 2.43 -17.21 -3.93
CA ASP A 410 3.71 -17.23 -4.66
C ASP A 410 4.10 -15.85 -5.22
N ASP A 411 3.14 -15.02 -5.63
CA ASP A 411 3.43 -13.67 -6.13
C ASP A 411 3.89 -12.75 -5.00
N GLU A 412 3.29 -12.88 -3.82
CA GLU A 412 3.76 -12.20 -2.62
C GLU A 412 5.21 -12.57 -2.28
N ARG A 413 5.55 -13.87 -2.34
CA ARG A 413 6.93 -14.34 -2.13
C ARG A 413 7.87 -13.86 -3.24
N LEU A 414 7.43 -13.89 -4.49
CA LEU A 414 8.21 -13.43 -5.63
C LEU A 414 8.56 -11.93 -5.49
N VAL A 415 7.57 -11.09 -5.18
CA VAL A 415 7.76 -9.64 -5.06
C VAL A 415 8.63 -9.30 -3.85
N THR A 416 8.38 -9.91 -2.68
CA THR A 416 9.21 -9.69 -1.47
C THR A 416 10.66 -10.14 -1.67
N ASN A 417 10.89 -11.30 -2.30
CA ASN A 417 12.25 -11.76 -2.62
C ASN A 417 12.92 -10.88 -3.67
N THR A 418 12.15 -10.33 -4.61
CA THR A 418 12.65 -9.37 -5.61
C THR A 418 13.09 -8.07 -4.93
N ALA A 419 12.25 -7.51 -4.04
CA ALA A 419 12.55 -6.31 -3.28
C ALA A 419 13.85 -6.47 -2.45
N ALA A 420 13.97 -7.56 -1.70
CA ALA A 420 15.16 -7.84 -0.89
C ALA A 420 16.45 -7.84 -1.72
N ARG A 421 16.42 -8.40 -2.94
CA ARG A 421 17.57 -8.41 -3.86
C ARG A 421 17.87 -7.04 -4.45
N ILE A 422 16.83 -6.26 -4.79
CA ILE A 422 16.99 -4.88 -5.25
C ILE A 422 17.67 -4.04 -4.17
N HIS A 423 17.27 -4.19 -2.91
CA HIS A 423 17.86 -3.48 -1.78
C HIS A 423 19.31 -3.91 -1.50
N GLN A 424 19.65 -5.20 -1.64
CA GLN A 424 21.05 -5.66 -1.60
C GLN A 424 21.93 -4.96 -2.65
N GLY A 425 21.36 -4.59 -3.79
CA GLY A 425 22.02 -3.80 -4.84
C GLY A 425 22.03 -2.28 -4.60
N ASN A 426 21.59 -1.80 -3.42
CA ASN A 426 21.40 -0.38 -3.10
C ASN A 426 20.55 0.38 -4.15
N LYS A 427 19.51 -0.29 -4.65
CA LYS A 427 18.52 0.28 -5.57
C LYS A 427 17.19 0.46 -4.87
N LYS A 428 16.32 1.27 -5.48
CA LYS A 428 14.96 1.51 -5.01
C LYS A 428 13.94 0.68 -5.80
N PHE A 429 12.87 0.25 -5.15
CA PHE A 429 11.82 -0.54 -5.77
C PHE A 429 10.48 0.19 -5.66
N ILE A 430 9.85 0.46 -6.79
CA ILE A 430 8.60 1.23 -6.84
C ILE A 430 7.55 0.56 -7.73
N TYR A 431 6.30 1.01 -7.61
CA TYR A 431 5.23 0.67 -8.56
C TYR A 431 4.04 1.64 -8.46
N ALA A 432 3.16 1.63 -9.45
CA ALA A 432 1.98 2.49 -9.49
C ALA A 432 0.73 1.69 -9.87
N PRO A 433 -0.01 1.12 -8.89
CA PRO A 433 -1.17 0.30 -9.17
C PRO A 433 -2.48 1.10 -9.30
N HIS A 434 -3.45 0.52 -10.02
CA HIS A 434 -4.83 0.99 -10.07
C HIS A 434 -5.49 1.04 -8.66
N ALA A 435 -6.33 2.04 -8.39
CA ALA A 435 -6.99 2.22 -7.08
C ALA A 435 -7.85 1.02 -6.60
N ARG A 436 -8.30 0.17 -7.53
CA ARG A 436 -9.09 -1.04 -7.27
C ARG A 436 -8.26 -2.33 -7.16
N THR A 437 -6.94 -2.24 -7.26
CA THR A 437 -6.05 -3.38 -7.09
C THR A 437 -6.25 -4.00 -5.69
N THR A 438 -6.30 -5.32 -5.64
CA THR A 438 -6.35 -6.08 -4.39
C THR A 438 -5.00 -6.07 -3.68
N ASN A 439 -5.02 -6.06 -2.35
CA ASN A 439 -3.84 -6.15 -1.48
C ASN A 439 -2.87 -4.96 -1.59
N PHE A 440 -3.36 -3.80 -2.05
CA PHE A 440 -2.51 -2.60 -2.20
C PHE A 440 -1.96 -2.10 -0.85
N GLU A 441 -2.71 -2.27 0.23
CA GLU A 441 -2.33 -1.95 1.61
C GLU A 441 -1.04 -2.65 2.08
N ASN A 442 -0.66 -3.76 1.44
CA ASN A 442 0.52 -4.56 1.79
C ASN A 442 1.80 -4.10 1.08
N TRP A 443 1.78 -2.99 0.33
CA TRP A 443 2.92 -2.58 -0.50
C TRP A 443 4.25 -2.41 0.26
N LYS A 444 4.20 -1.86 1.48
CA LYS A 444 5.40 -1.71 2.33
C LYS A 444 5.95 -3.07 2.73
N TYR A 445 5.05 -3.98 3.07
CA TYR A 445 5.42 -5.36 3.41
C TYR A 445 6.03 -6.08 2.20
N TYR A 446 5.53 -5.83 0.99
CA TYR A 446 6.15 -6.34 -0.24
C TYR A 446 7.56 -5.79 -0.51
N GLY A 447 8.00 -4.78 0.24
CA GLY A 447 9.34 -4.20 0.15
C GLY A 447 9.47 -3.08 -0.89
N PHE A 448 8.35 -2.52 -1.37
CA PHE A 448 8.43 -1.32 -2.20
C PHE A 448 8.87 -0.11 -1.35
N ASP A 449 9.78 0.70 -1.87
CA ASP A 449 10.17 2.02 -1.33
C ASP A 449 9.14 3.11 -1.68
N GLY A 450 8.35 2.89 -2.74
CA GLY A 450 7.37 3.86 -3.22
C GLY A 450 6.21 3.21 -3.97
N ALA A 451 5.00 3.64 -3.64
CA ALA A 451 3.78 3.14 -4.24
C ALA A 451 2.87 4.32 -4.60
N TYR A 452 2.38 4.38 -5.84
CA TYR A 452 1.63 5.54 -6.35
C TYR A 452 0.26 5.12 -6.88
N LEU A 453 -0.80 5.44 -6.14
CA LEU A 453 -2.16 5.04 -6.47
C LEU A 453 -2.67 5.83 -7.69
N GLN A 454 -3.17 5.12 -8.70
CA GLN A 454 -3.77 5.70 -9.91
C GLN A 454 -5.28 5.92 -9.75
N PRO A 455 -5.76 7.18 -9.70
CA PRO A 455 -7.19 7.48 -9.51
C PRO A 455 -8.07 7.07 -10.70
N ASN A 456 -7.52 7.00 -11.91
CA ASN A 456 -8.24 6.76 -13.17
C ASN A 456 -9.38 7.76 -13.43
N THR A 457 -9.20 9.00 -13.00
CA THR A 457 -10.13 10.12 -13.24
C THR A 457 -9.96 10.73 -14.63
N PHE A 458 -8.85 10.45 -15.33
CA PHE A 458 -8.63 10.99 -16.68
C PHE A 458 -9.71 10.55 -17.67
N ARG A 459 -10.33 9.38 -17.46
CA ARG A 459 -11.35 8.82 -18.35
C ARG A 459 -12.56 9.76 -18.49
N LEU A 460 -13.10 9.85 -19.70
CA LEU A 460 -14.15 10.81 -20.07
C LEU A 460 -15.55 10.40 -19.57
N ASP A 461 -15.73 9.15 -19.15
CA ASP A 461 -17.00 8.54 -18.76
C ASP A 461 -17.19 8.45 -17.23
N VAL A 462 -16.33 9.10 -16.44
CA VAL A 462 -16.42 9.10 -14.97
C VAL A 462 -17.61 9.98 -14.52
N PRO A 463 -18.62 9.42 -13.83
CA PRO A 463 -19.83 10.19 -13.48
C PRO A 463 -19.59 11.37 -12.52
N SER A 464 -18.60 11.26 -11.63
CA SER A 464 -18.15 12.36 -10.76
C SER A 464 -16.63 12.29 -10.58
N PRO A 465 -15.87 13.02 -11.41
CA PRO A 465 -14.42 13.14 -11.30
C PRO A 465 -13.95 13.59 -9.91
N GLU A 466 -14.66 14.54 -9.30
CA GLU A 466 -14.40 15.09 -7.96
C GLU A 466 -14.51 14.02 -6.88
N ALA A 467 -15.61 13.25 -6.87
CA ALA A 467 -15.82 12.17 -5.91
C ALA A 467 -14.72 11.10 -6.04
N ARG A 468 -14.32 10.79 -7.28
CA ARG A 468 -13.25 9.83 -7.55
C ARG A 468 -11.90 10.32 -7.05
N LEU A 469 -11.57 11.60 -7.25
CA LEU A 469 -10.35 12.18 -6.72
C LEU A 469 -10.38 12.17 -5.19
N HIS A 470 -11.43 12.69 -4.54
CA HIS A 470 -11.55 12.60 -3.08
C HIS A 470 -11.31 11.19 -2.56
N LYS A 471 -11.97 10.19 -3.15
CA LYS A 471 -11.76 8.79 -2.79
C LYS A 471 -10.29 8.37 -2.93
N ALA A 472 -9.66 8.66 -4.07
CA ALA A 472 -8.27 8.28 -4.31
C ALA A 472 -7.29 8.94 -3.32
N PHE A 473 -7.47 10.23 -3.02
CA PHE A 473 -6.64 10.93 -2.03
C PHE A 473 -6.82 10.37 -0.62
N ILE A 474 -8.06 10.10 -0.20
CA ILE A 474 -8.36 9.44 1.09
C ILE A 474 -7.69 8.06 1.14
N GLU A 475 -7.83 7.25 0.08
CA GLU A 475 -7.23 5.93 0.00
C GLU A 475 -5.70 5.99 0.06
N ALA A 476 -5.07 6.97 -0.59
CA ALA A 476 -3.62 7.16 -0.50
C ALA A 476 -3.17 7.55 0.91
N GLN A 477 -3.96 8.35 1.65
CA GLN A 477 -3.70 8.61 3.07
C GLN A 477 -3.85 7.35 3.92
N VAL A 478 -4.91 6.56 3.70
CA VAL A 478 -5.19 5.33 4.45
C VAL A 478 -4.10 4.27 4.22
N LYS A 479 -3.69 4.08 2.98
CA LYS A 479 -2.67 3.10 2.56
C LYS A 479 -1.25 3.64 2.70
N GLY A 480 -1.11 4.91 3.08
CA GLY A 480 0.16 5.60 3.22
C GLY A 480 0.97 5.66 1.93
N SER A 481 0.32 5.75 0.77
CA SER A 481 0.94 5.77 -0.56
C SER A 481 1.02 7.19 -1.13
N GLY A 482 1.75 7.35 -2.24
CA GLY A 482 1.65 8.52 -3.12
C GLY A 482 0.45 8.43 -4.07
N ILE A 483 0.35 9.39 -4.98
CA ILE A 483 -0.67 9.49 -6.02
C ILE A 483 0.01 9.60 -7.40
N THR A 484 -0.61 9.00 -8.40
CA THR A 484 -0.28 9.24 -9.81
C THR A 484 -1.23 10.30 -10.39
N LEU A 485 -0.67 11.33 -11.02
CA LEU A 485 -1.42 12.29 -11.83
C LEU A 485 -1.52 11.76 -13.25
N GLU A 486 -2.70 11.79 -13.86
CA GLU A 486 -2.93 11.05 -15.10
C GLU A 486 -3.56 11.93 -16.18
N ILE A 487 -3.06 11.76 -17.39
CA ILE A 487 -3.72 12.21 -18.62
C ILE A 487 -3.55 11.11 -19.67
N ASP A 488 -4.56 10.90 -20.51
CA ASP A 488 -4.46 9.92 -21.59
C ASP A 488 -3.63 10.46 -22.77
N THR A 489 -3.16 9.58 -23.65
CA THR A 489 -2.61 9.97 -24.96
C THR A 489 -3.75 10.31 -25.93
N TYR A 490 -4.44 11.41 -25.67
CA TYR A 490 -5.50 11.89 -26.57
C TYR A 490 -4.94 12.27 -27.94
N SER A 491 -5.69 11.97 -29.00
CA SER A 491 -5.43 12.59 -30.30
C SER A 491 -5.59 14.12 -30.20
N PRO A 492 -4.96 14.91 -31.10
CA PRO A 492 -5.14 16.36 -31.11
C PRO A 492 -6.61 16.81 -31.09
N HIS A 493 -7.52 16.07 -31.73
CA HIS A 493 -8.95 16.43 -31.73
C HIS A 493 -9.71 16.04 -30.44
N GLN A 494 -9.10 15.25 -29.54
CA GLN A 494 -9.76 14.72 -28.35
C GLN A 494 -9.24 15.34 -27.04
N ILE A 495 -8.04 15.90 -27.02
CA ILE A 495 -7.40 16.40 -25.80
C ILE A 495 -8.25 17.44 -25.05
N ASN A 496 -8.99 18.31 -25.76
CA ASN A 496 -9.89 19.28 -25.12
C ASN A 496 -10.95 18.61 -24.23
N LYS A 497 -11.29 17.34 -24.47
CA LYS A 497 -12.20 16.57 -23.61
C LYS A 497 -11.54 16.10 -22.31
N GLY A 498 -10.24 15.81 -22.34
CA GLY A 498 -9.47 15.33 -21.20
C GLY A 498 -8.83 16.44 -20.35
N THR A 499 -8.62 17.62 -20.93
CA THR A 499 -8.04 18.79 -20.23
C THR A 499 -8.76 19.13 -18.92
N PRO A 500 -10.11 19.19 -18.87
CA PRO A 500 -10.80 19.49 -17.61
C PRO A 500 -10.49 18.49 -16.49
N ASN A 501 -10.44 17.19 -16.82
CA ASN A 501 -10.11 16.14 -15.85
C ASN A 501 -8.67 16.31 -15.33
N PHE A 502 -7.72 16.61 -16.21
CA PHE A 502 -6.33 16.82 -15.82
C PHE A 502 -6.12 18.09 -14.97
N LEU A 503 -6.78 19.20 -15.32
CA LEU A 503 -6.74 20.40 -14.49
C LEU A 503 -7.35 20.15 -13.09
N LEU A 504 -8.40 19.32 -13.02
CA LEU A 504 -8.98 18.89 -11.76
C LEU A 504 -8.01 18.05 -10.91
N TYR A 505 -7.19 17.18 -11.53
CA TYR A 505 -6.09 16.49 -10.83
C TYR A 505 -5.13 17.49 -10.17
N LEU A 506 -4.66 18.49 -10.91
CA LEU A 506 -3.71 19.49 -10.41
C LEU A 506 -4.34 20.31 -9.27
N GLU A 507 -5.62 20.67 -9.41
CA GLU A 507 -6.35 21.36 -8.37
C GLU A 507 -6.45 20.53 -7.07
N TYR A 508 -6.89 19.28 -7.16
CA TYR A 508 -7.00 18.41 -5.98
C TYR A 508 -5.64 18.10 -5.37
N ALA A 509 -4.60 17.92 -6.19
CA ALA A 509 -3.24 17.76 -5.71
C ALA A 509 -2.77 18.98 -4.91
N ARG A 510 -3.15 20.21 -5.31
CA ARG A 510 -2.91 21.42 -4.50
C ARG A 510 -3.72 21.41 -3.21
N ARG A 511 -5.03 21.12 -3.27
CA ARG A 511 -5.92 21.08 -2.09
C ARG A 511 -5.43 20.09 -1.02
N TYR A 512 -4.95 18.92 -1.44
CA TYR A 512 -4.41 17.88 -0.56
C TYR A 512 -2.91 18.05 -0.23
N GLY A 513 -2.28 19.16 -0.66
CA GLY A 513 -0.93 19.55 -0.27
C GLY A 513 0.19 18.67 -0.85
N LEU A 514 0.03 18.22 -2.10
CA LEU A 514 1.04 17.42 -2.81
C LEU A 514 2.14 18.23 -3.49
N LYS A 515 2.02 19.56 -3.57
CA LYS A 515 3.08 20.39 -4.14
C LYS A 515 4.41 20.12 -3.42
N GLY A 516 5.45 19.79 -4.18
CA GLY A 516 6.79 19.47 -3.67
C GLY A 516 6.94 18.09 -3.00
N GLN A 517 5.92 17.22 -3.07
CA GLN A 517 6.04 15.81 -2.69
C GLN A 517 6.47 14.94 -3.87
N SER A 518 6.82 13.69 -3.61
CA SER A 518 7.06 12.71 -4.68
C SER A 518 5.79 12.44 -5.49
N LEU A 519 5.89 12.65 -6.79
CA LEU A 519 4.78 12.52 -7.72
C LEU A 519 5.17 11.64 -8.90
N LEU A 520 4.25 10.79 -9.35
CA LEU A 520 4.34 10.14 -10.65
C LEU A 520 3.27 10.71 -11.59
N PHE A 521 3.68 10.96 -12.82
CA PHE A 521 2.81 11.40 -13.90
C PHE A 521 2.69 10.30 -14.94
N TYR A 522 1.46 9.85 -15.19
CA TYR A 522 1.15 8.92 -16.27
C TYR A 522 0.54 9.67 -17.45
N GLN A 523 1.06 9.39 -18.64
CA GLN A 523 0.74 10.14 -19.85
C GLN A 523 0.56 9.25 -21.09
N GLY A 524 0.62 7.94 -20.93
CA GLY A 524 0.89 7.03 -22.04
C GLY A 524 2.27 7.30 -22.67
N THR A 525 2.32 7.60 -23.97
CA THR A 525 3.59 7.63 -24.72
C THR A 525 4.22 9.02 -24.80
N GLU A 526 3.44 10.04 -25.22
CA GLU A 526 4.00 11.31 -25.70
C GLU A 526 3.15 12.55 -25.40
N MET A 527 2.25 12.47 -24.40
CA MET A 527 1.32 13.56 -24.10
C MET A 527 2.02 14.87 -23.73
N VAL A 528 3.10 14.88 -22.92
CA VAL A 528 3.84 16.13 -22.61
C VAL A 528 4.48 16.70 -23.87
N TYR A 529 5.08 15.87 -24.72
CA TYR A 529 5.58 16.31 -26.02
C TYR A 529 4.47 16.95 -26.86
N ARG A 530 3.28 16.33 -26.89
CA ARG A 530 2.12 16.88 -27.61
C ARG A 530 1.62 18.20 -27.02
N MET A 531 1.67 18.40 -25.70
CA MET A 531 1.28 19.67 -25.07
C MET A 531 2.15 20.84 -25.52
N ASP A 532 3.42 20.58 -25.85
CA ASP A 532 4.36 21.57 -26.36
C ASP A 532 4.20 21.84 -27.87
N GLN A 533 3.85 20.81 -28.64
CA GLN A 533 3.78 20.90 -30.11
C GLN A 533 2.44 21.37 -30.67
N TYR A 534 1.34 21.05 -29.98
CA TYR A 534 0.00 21.43 -30.38
C TYR A 534 -0.51 22.48 -29.39
N ASN A 535 -1.19 23.53 -29.85
CA ASN A 535 -1.58 24.74 -29.10
C ASN A 535 -2.43 24.48 -27.83
N TYR A 536 -1.84 23.82 -26.84
CA TYR A 536 -2.39 23.43 -25.53
C TYR A 536 -1.51 24.02 -24.42
N GLU A 537 -0.96 25.20 -24.70
CA GLU A 537 -0.01 25.91 -23.87
C GLU A 537 -0.50 26.04 -22.43
N GLN A 538 -1.79 26.35 -22.24
CA GLN A 538 -2.43 26.45 -20.91
C GLN A 538 -2.29 25.17 -20.07
N VAL A 539 -2.39 23.99 -20.68
CA VAL A 539 -2.28 22.72 -19.95
C VAL A 539 -0.83 22.44 -19.57
N TYR A 540 0.09 22.76 -20.48
CA TYR A 540 1.51 22.63 -20.26
C TYR A 540 2.02 23.62 -19.19
N GLU A 541 1.55 24.86 -19.23
CA GLU A 541 1.78 25.91 -18.21
C GLU A 541 1.26 25.46 -16.85
N ALA A 542 0.00 25.02 -16.77
CA ALA A 542 -0.59 24.57 -15.51
C ALA A 542 0.20 23.41 -14.88
N LEU A 543 0.72 22.49 -15.70
CA LEU A 543 1.61 21.43 -15.23
C LEU A 543 2.95 22.01 -14.76
N GLY A 544 3.60 22.88 -15.53
CA GLY A 544 4.86 23.52 -15.15
C GLY A 544 4.78 24.29 -13.83
N GLU A 545 3.73 25.09 -13.65
CA GLU A 545 3.43 25.82 -12.42
C GLU A 545 3.13 24.92 -11.22
N PHE A 546 2.61 23.71 -11.46
CA PHE A 546 2.34 22.76 -10.39
C PHE A 546 3.63 22.06 -9.93
N LEU A 547 4.52 21.73 -10.87
CA LEU A 547 5.78 21.01 -10.63
C LEU A 547 6.86 21.88 -9.97
N ASN A 548 6.73 23.22 -10.04
CA ASN A 548 7.65 24.22 -9.49
C ASN A 548 6.96 25.04 -8.40
#